data_AF-A0A521ZPC9-F1
#
_entry.id   AF-A0A521ZPC9-F1
#
_cell.length_a   1.000
_cell.length_b   1.000
_cell.length_c   1.000
_cell.angle_alpha   90.00
_cell.angle_beta   90.00
_cell.angle_gamma   90.00
#
_symmetry.space_group_name_H-M   'P 1'
#
loop_
_entity.id
_entity.type
_entity.pdbx_description
1 polymer ?
#
loop_
_entity_poly.entity_id
_entity_poly.type
_entity_poly.pdbx_seq_one_letter_code
_entity_poly.pdbx_strand_id
1 'polypeptide(L)'
;MITIKSEKEIELMRTGGKILAEVLEMVEAAAKPGVTTLELDQLAEQYIVEHNATPSFKGYGKDTGNPFPATLCTSVNEELVHGIPSAEKILKSGDLLKVDVGVYFQ
;
A
#
# COMPACT_ATOMS: atom_id res chain seq x y z
N MET A 1 -13.32 13.33 19.48
CA MET A 1 -13.27 14.70 18.94
C MET A 1 -12.85 14.60 17.48
N ILE A 2 -13.53 15.29 16.56
CA ILE A 2 -13.19 15.28 15.14
C ILE A 2 -12.34 16.52 14.86
N THR A 3 -11.16 16.33 14.27
CA THR A 3 -10.26 17.44 13.91
C THR A 3 -10.73 18.06 12.60
N ILE A 4 -11.04 19.36 12.61
CA ILE A 4 -11.27 20.13 11.39
C ILE A 4 -9.92 20.52 10.80
N LYS A 5 -9.68 20.16 9.54
CA LYS A 5 -8.42 20.41 8.85
C LYS A 5 -8.32 21.86 8.39
N SER A 6 -7.12 22.44 8.52
CA SER A 6 -6.75 23.70 7.88
C SER A 6 -6.59 23.54 6.38
N GLU A 7 -6.63 24.65 5.63
CA GLU A 7 -6.40 24.64 4.17
C GLU A 7 -5.06 23.98 3.81
N LYS A 8 -4.00 24.29 4.56
CA LYS A 8 -2.68 23.67 4.37
C LYS A 8 -2.72 22.14 4.55
N GLU A 9 -3.40 21.65 5.58
CA GLU A 9 -3.54 20.20 5.79
C GLU A 9 -4.35 19.55 4.65
N ILE A 10 -5.39 20.24 4.15
CA ILE A 10 -6.18 19.74 3.02
C ILE A 10 -5.32 19.64 1.74
N GLU A 11 -4.45 20.62 1.47
CA GLU A 11 -3.51 20.55 0.33
C GLU A 11 -2.51 19.40 0.47
N LEU A 12 -1.98 19.16 1.68
CA LEU A 12 -1.11 18.01 1.94
C LEU A 12 -1.85 16.68 1.73
N MET A 13 -3.08 16.57 2.23
CA MET A 13 -3.94 15.40 2.02
C MET A 13 -4.24 15.18 0.54
N ARG A 14 -4.47 16.25 -0.24
CA ARG A 14 -4.69 16.15 -1.69
C ARG A 14 -3.47 15.60 -2.41
N THR A 15 -2.28 16.09 -2.07
CA THR A 15 -1.03 15.60 -2.68
C THR A 15 -0.75 14.16 -2.31
N GLY A 16 -0.85 13.80 -1.03
CA GLY A 16 -0.68 12.41 -0.58
C GLY A 16 -1.72 11.46 -1.18
N GLY A 17 -2.98 11.90 -1.28
CA GLY A 17 -4.06 11.15 -1.92
C GLY A 17 -3.84 10.93 -3.42
N LYS A 18 -3.21 11.88 -4.12
CA LYS A 18 -2.84 11.72 -5.53
C LYS A 18 -1.77 10.64 -5.70
N ILE A 19 -0.69 10.68 -4.91
CA ILE A 19 0.35 9.64 -4.92
C ILE A 19 -0.26 8.26 -4.65
N LEU A 20 -1.13 8.19 -3.65
CA LEU A 20 -1.84 6.95 -3.30
C LEU A 20 -2.66 6.40 -4.47
N ALA A 21 -3.42 7.25 -5.17
CA ALA A 21 -4.23 6.83 -6.31
C ALA A 21 -3.36 6.29 -7.46
N GLU A 22 -2.26 6.97 -7.76
CA GLU A 22 -1.31 6.55 -8.81
C GLU A 22 -0.64 5.20 -8.46
N VAL A 23 -0.34 4.94 -7.18
CA VAL A 23 0.14 3.64 -6.73
C VAL A 23 -0.90 2.54 -6.98
N LEU A 24 -2.17 2.80 -6.66
CA LEU A 24 -3.24 1.82 -6.89
C LEU A 24 -3.42 1.51 -8.38
N GLU A 25 -3.42 2.52 -9.25
CA GLU A 25 -3.50 2.33 -10.71
C GLU A 25 -2.32 1.50 -11.24
N MET A 26 -1.11 1.78 -10.74
CA MET A 26 0.10 1.04 -11.10
C MET A 26 0.04 -0.42 -10.66
N VAL A 27 -0.39 -0.67 -9.41
CA VAL A 27 -0.52 -2.03 -8.88
C VAL A 27 -1.61 -2.81 -9.62
N GLU A 28 -2.74 -2.18 -9.94
CA GLU A 28 -3.80 -2.77 -10.74
C GLU A 28 -3.28 -3.21 -12.12
N ALA A 29 -2.52 -2.36 -12.81
CA ALA A 29 -1.95 -2.68 -14.11
C ALA A 29 -0.91 -3.83 -14.06
N ALA A 30 -0.21 -3.98 -12.93
CA ALA A 30 0.79 -5.01 -12.72
C ALA A 30 0.22 -6.35 -12.22
N ALA A 31 -0.95 -6.34 -11.56
CA ALA A 31 -1.58 -7.51 -10.97
C ALA A 31 -2.10 -8.49 -12.03
N LYS A 32 -1.27 -9.49 -12.37
CA LYS A 32 -1.60 -10.53 -13.35
C LYS A 32 -1.08 -11.91 -12.92
N PRO A 33 -1.61 -13.01 -13.48
CA PRO A 33 -1.11 -14.35 -13.16
C PRO A 33 0.39 -14.48 -13.36
N GLY A 34 1.07 -15.12 -12.41
CA GLY A 34 2.53 -15.28 -12.39
C GLY A 34 3.29 -14.19 -11.64
N VAL A 35 2.65 -13.06 -11.29
CA VAL A 35 3.27 -12.02 -10.45
C VAL A 35 3.11 -12.38 -8.98
N THR A 36 4.16 -12.21 -8.20
CA THR A 36 4.13 -12.35 -6.75
C THR A 36 3.57 -11.10 -6.08
N THR A 37 2.91 -11.27 -4.94
CA THR A 37 2.48 -10.11 -4.14
C THR A 37 3.67 -9.27 -3.64
N LEU A 38 4.86 -9.85 -3.49
CA LEU A 38 6.08 -9.10 -3.16
C LEU A 38 6.54 -8.18 -4.30
N GLU A 39 6.44 -8.60 -5.56
CA GLU A 39 6.75 -7.73 -6.70
C GLU A 39 5.82 -6.50 -6.75
N LEU A 40 4.54 -6.68 -6.43
CA LEU A 40 3.58 -5.57 -6.32
C LEU A 40 3.96 -4.61 -5.18
N ASP A 41 4.37 -5.15 -4.02
CA ASP A 41 4.81 -4.37 -2.87
C ASP A 41 6.05 -3.52 -3.18
N GLN A 42 7.04 -4.11 -3.84
CA GLN A 42 8.27 -3.42 -4.26
C GLN A 42 7.98 -2.29 -5.25
N LEU A 43 7.08 -2.53 -6.21
CA LEU A 43 6.65 -1.53 -7.18
C LEU A 43 5.99 -0.32 -6.49
N ALA A 44 5.10 -0.58 -5.53
CA ALA A 44 4.46 0.47 -4.74
C ALA A 44 5.47 1.25 -3.87
N GLU A 45 6.39 0.54 -3.20
CA GLU A 45 7.41 1.18 -2.36
C GLU A 45 8.31 2.11 -3.17
N GLN A 46 8.77 1.65 -4.33
CA GLN A 46 9.60 2.44 -5.23
C GLN A 46 8.88 3.75 -5.61
N TYR A 47 7.64 3.65 -6.07
CA TYR A 47 6.87 4.83 -6.49
C TYR A 47 6.67 5.83 -5.35
N ILE A 48 6.31 5.36 -4.16
CA ILE A 48 6.08 6.21 -2.98
C ILE A 48 7.36 6.98 -2.62
N VAL A 49 8.52 6.29 -2.59
CA VAL A 49 9.81 6.89 -2.25
C VAL A 49 10.25 7.91 -3.32
N GLU A 50 10.09 7.59 -4.60
CA GLU A 50 10.41 8.51 -5.71
C GLU A 50 9.59 9.80 -5.66
N HIS A 51 8.40 9.77 -5.06
CA HIS A 51 7.52 10.93 -4.87
C HIS A 51 7.73 11.66 -3.54
N ASN A 52 8.86 11.44 -2.86
CA ASN A 52 9.21 12.05 -1.57
C ASN A 52 8.17 11.78 -0.46
N ALA A 53 7.49 10.64 -0.55
CA ALA A 53 6.58 10.15 0.48
C ALA A 53 7.16 8.90 1.16
N THR A 54 6.51 8.45 2.23
CA THR A 54 6.89 7.22 2.93
C THR A 54 5.72 6.23 3.01
N PRO A 55 5.97 4.91 2.90
CA PRO A 55 4.95 3.89 3.15
C PRO A 55 4.44 3.96 4.59
N SER A 56 3.16 4.26 4.79
CA SER A 56 2.60 4.41 6.14
C SER A 56 2.54 3.10 6.92
N PHE A 57 2.41 1.97 6.22
CA PHE A 57 2.25 0.66 6.85
C PHE A 57 3.58 0.03 7.25
N LYS A 58 4.66 0.31 6.51
CA LYS A 58 5.96 -0.31 6.75
C LYS A 58 6.55 0.17 8.08
N GLY A 59 6.67 -0.74 9.04
CA GLY A 59 7.09 -0.44 10.41
C GLY A 59 5.97 0.05 11.33
N TYR A 60 4.71 0.11 10.87
CA TYR A 60 3.58 0.47 11.71
C TYR A 60 3.39 -0.55 12.84
N GLY A 61 3.14 -0.08 14.07
CA GLY A 61 3.03 -0.95 15.23
C GLY A 61 4.38 -1.33 15.87
N LYS A 62 5.49 -0.70 15.48
CA LYS A 62 6.81 -0.91 16.12
C LYS A 62 6.78 -0.76 17.65
N ASP A 63 5.96 0.15 18.17
CA ASP A 63 5.86 0.42 19.60
C ASP A 63 5.11 -0.70 20.36
N THR A 64 4.39 -1.57 19.65
CA THR A 64 3.68 -2.73 20.21
C THR A 64 4.47 -4.04 20.07
N GLY A 65 5.65 -4.00 19.46
CA GLY A 65 6.55 -5.16 19.29
C GLY A 65 6.24 -6.07 18.10
N ASN A 66 5.22 -5.76 17.30
CA ASN A 66 4.87 -6.50 16.09
C ASN A 66 4.68 -5.54 14.91
N PRO A 67 5.77 -4.96 14.36
CA PRO A 67 5.68 -4.03 13.26
C PRO A 67 5.20 -4.73 11.97
N PHE A 68 4.28 -4.10 11.25
CA PHE A 68 3.88 -4.57 9.93
C PHE A 68 5.07 -4.41 8.94
N PRO A 69 5.42 -5.44 8.17
CA PRO A 69 6.73 -5.47 7.49
C PRO A 69 6.76 -4.85 6.08
N ALA A 70 5.60 -4.52 5.51
CA ALA A 70 5.46 -4.24 4.08
C ALA A 70 4.77 -2.89 3.78
N THR A 71 4.83 -2.47 2.52
CA THR A 71 4.23 -1.22 2.01
C THR A 71 2.73 -1.39 1.73
N LEU A 72 2.36 -2.52 1.12
CA LEU A 72 1.01 -2.91 0.78
C LEU A 72 0.48 -3.97 1.76
N CYS A 73 -0.84 -3.99 1.94
CA CYS A 73 -1.52 -5.23 2.28
C CYS A 73 -2.03 -5.88 1.00
N THR A 74 -1.71 -7.16 0.79
CA THR A 74 -2.15 -7.96 -0.36
C THR A 74 -2.91 -9.18 0.15
N SER A 75 -4.24 -9.08 0.05
CA SER A 75 -5.17 -10.08 0.57
C SER A 75 -5.82 -10.84 -0.58
N VAL A 76 -5.43 -12.10 -0.76
CA VAL A 76 -5.91 -12.97 -1.84
C VAL A 76 -7.03 -13.88 -1.33
N ASN A 77 -8.13 -13.94 -2.08
CA ASN A 77 -9.27 -14.84 -1.87
C ASN A 77 -9.89 -14.77 -0.47
N GLU A 78 -9.64 -15.75 0.40
CA GLU A 78 -10.20 -15.83 1.76
C GLU A 78 -9.54 -14.86 2.76
N GLU A 79 -8.41 -14.24 2.40
CA GLU A 79 -7.74 -13.27 3.25
C GLU A 79 -8.59 -11.99 3.39
N LEU A 80 -9.01 -11.66 4.61
CA LEU A 80 -9.94 -10.55 4.84
C LEU A 80 -9.27 -9.17 4.66
N VAL A 81 -8.23 -8.91 5.45
CA VAL A 81 -7.46 -7.65 5.51
C VAL A 81 -6.01 -7.98 5.92
N HIS A 82 -5.10 -7.03 5.72
CA HIS A 82 -3.73 -7.08 6.25
C HIS A 82 -2.90 -8.30 5.79
N GLY A 83 -3.21 -8.85 4.61
CA GLY A 83 -2.38 -9.90 4.00
C GLY A 83 -0.96 -9.38 3.78
N ILE A 84 0.05 -10.12 4.25
CA ILE A 84 1.45 -9.72 4.10
C ILE A 84 1.95 -10.16 2.70
N PRO A 85 2.51 -9.25 1.90
CA PRO A 85 3.17 -9.59 0.64
C PRO A 85 4.26 -10.65 0.81
N SER A 86 4.34 -11.59 -0.13
CA SER A 86 5.29 -12.70 -0.10
C SER A 86 5.73 -13.12 -1.51
N ALA A 87 7.00 -13.50 -1.64
CA ALA A 87 7.54 -14.12 -2.87
C ALA A 87 6.91 -15.49 -3.17
N GLU A 88 6.37 -16.16 -2.14
CA GLU A 88 5.72 -17.47 -2.29
C GLU A 88 4.26 -17.34 -2.75
N LYS A 89 3.67 -16.16 -2.62
CA LYS A 89 2.28 -15.89 -3.00
C LYS A 89 2.23 -15.33 -4.42
N ILE A 90 2.17 -16.25 -5.39
CA ILE A 90 2.07 -16.01 -6.82
C ILE A 90 0.59 -15.96 -7.23
N LEU A 91 0.17 -14.86 -7.85
CA LEU A 91 -1.19 -14.68 -8.35
C LEU A 91 -1.52 -15.68 -9.45
N LYS A 92 -2.75 -16.20 -9.44
CA LYS A 92 -3.28 -17.15 -10.42
C LYS A 92 -4.48 -16.56 -11.13
N SER A 93 -4.78 -17.11 -12.31
CA SER A 93 -5.99 -16.75 -13.03
C SER A 93 -7.22 -17.13 -12.20
N GLY A 94 -8.12 -16.16 -11.98
CA GLY A 94 -9.32 -16.33 -11.16
C GLY A 94 -9.16 -15.93 -9.70
N ASP A 95 -7.95 -15.60 -9.23
CA ASP A 95 -7.77 -15.05 -7.88
C ASP A 95 -8.44 -13.68 -7.76
N LEU A 96 -9.04 -13.42 -6.60
CA LEU A 96 -9.48 -12.10 -6.19
C LEU A 96 -8.41 -11.51 -5.28
N LEU A 97 -7.80 -10.40 -5.70
CA LEU A 97 -6.81 -9.68 -4.92
C LEU A 97 -7.40 -8.37 -4.40
N LYS A 98 -7.41 -8.21 -3.09
CA LYS A 98 -7.61 -6.92 -2.42
C LYS A 98 -6.25 -6.28 -2.12
N VAL A 99 -6.09 -5.03 -2.53
CA VAL A 99 -4.91 -4.20 -2.25
C VAL A 99 -5.30 -3.07 -1.30
N ASP A 100 -4.48 -2.83 -0.30
CA ASP A 100 -4.55 -1.66 0.59
C ASP A 100 -3.16 -1.01 0.67
N VAL A 101 -3.13 0.31 0.67
CA VAL A 101 -1.90 1.11 0.69
C VAL A 101 -2.09 2.35 1.55
N GLY A 102 -1.06 2.68 2.34
CA GLY A 102 -0.99 3.92 3.09
C GLY A 102 0.21 4.75 2.64
N VAL A 103 -0.03 6.03 2.36
CA VAL A 103 1.00 7.00 1.98
C VAL A 103 1.06 8.11 3.03
N TYR A 104 2.27 8.44 3.48
CA TYR A 104 2.52 9.58 4.35
C TYR A 104 3.33 10.63 3.57
N PHE A 105 2.74 11.82 3.43
CA PHE A 105 3.28 12.94 2.68
C PHE A 105 3.22 14.20 3.55
N GLN A 106 4.29 15.01 3.56
CA GLN A 106 4.48 16.14 4.47
C GLN A 106 5.16 17.33 3.80
#